data_AF-A0A2A2KTB6-F1
#
_entry.id   AF-A0A2A2KTB6-F1
#
_cell.length_a   1.000
_cell.length_b   1.000
_cell.length_c   1.000
_cell.angle_alpha   90.00
_cell.angle_beta   90.00
_cell.angle_gamma   90.00
#
_symmetry.space_group_name_H-M   'P 1'
#
loop_
_entity.id
_entity.type
_entity.pdbx_description
1 polymer ?
#
loop_
_entity_poly.entity_id
_entity_poly.type
_entity_poly.pdbx_seq_one_letter_code
_entity_poly.pdbx_strand_id
1 'polypeptide(L)'
;MTFSRYTPNSPPDWRRFMPKHIINWQQHANKEELFLANYEKNRKKDHDFLKEQFIYLARGFPTYGATFYQCFFSRGDDRTKTSRSRPIPGNVGINVNGVHLIHDYNNERLRDSFAFSDFKSQATSEMLQIVVNDSGTTKPPLFVETKFADLLMHFIQQFRKKLGLTK
;
A
#
# COMPACT_ATOMS: atom_id res chain seq x y z
N MET A 1 18.88 -8.97 27.27
CA MET A 1 18.45 -9.78 26.10
C MET A 1 19.66 -10.09 25.25
N THR A 2 20.11 -11.34 25.28
CA THR A 2 21.20 -11.83 24.44
C THR A 2 20.65 -12.13 23.05
N PHE A 3 21.04 -11.35 22.04
CA PHE A 3 20.81 -11.71 20.65
C PHE A 3 21.55 -13.02 20.39
N SER A 4 20.80 -14.12 20.26
CA SER A 4 21.33 -15.42 19.87
C SER A 4 22.18 -15.25 18.60
N ARG A 5 23.47 -15.54 18.73
CA ARG A 5 24.49 -15.40 17.70
C ARG A 5 24.07 -16.22 16.47
N TYR A 6 24.07 -15.57 15.31
CA TYR A 6 24.01 -16.24 14.02
C TYR A 6 25.14 -17.27 13.96
N THR A 7 24.81 -18.54 13.76
CA THR A 7 25.80 -19.56 13.40
C THR A 7 26.17 -19.34 11.92
N PRO A 8 27.45 -19.09 11.59
CA PRO A 8 27.86 -18.74 10.22
C PRO A 8 27.50 -19.77 9.13
N ASN A 9 27.16 -21.01 9.54
CA ASN A 9 26.95 -22.15 8.66
C ASN A 9 25.49 -22.58 8.50
N SER A 10 24.52 -21.81 9.02
CA SER A 10 23.10 -22.14 8.88
C SER A 10 22.34 -20.96 8.28
N PRO A 11 21.39 -21.19 7.36
CA PRO A 11 20.59 -20.11 6.81
C PRO A 11 19.80 -19.39 7.90
N PRO A 12 19.58 -18.07 7.75
CA PRO A 12 18.75 -17.33 8.68
C PRO A 12 17.30 -17.81 8.64
N ASP A 13 16.62 -17.78 9.80
CA ASP A 13 15.18 -18.04 9.88
C ASP A 13 14.40 -16.98 9.07
N TRP A 14 13.94 -17.38 7.88
CA TRP A 14 13.28 -16.50 6.90
C TRP A 14 12.05 -15.79 7.47
N ARG A 15 11.40 -16.37 8.48
CA ARG A 15 10.22 -15.80 9.15
C ARG A 15 10.53 -14.51 9.89
N ARG A 16 11.78 -14.26 10.25
CA ARG A 16 12.22 -13.01 10.88
C ARG A 16 12.36 -11.85 9.88
N PHE A 17 12.45 -12.17 8.60
CA PHE A 17 12.74 -11.22 7.53
C PHE A 17 11.55 -10.98 6.60
N MET A 18 10.41 -11.60 6.88
CA MET A 18 9.20 -11.50 6.07
C MET A 18 8.04 -10.89 6.87
N PRO A 19 7.16 -10.11 6.22
CA PRO A 19 5.90 -9.71 6.82
C PRO A 19 5.03 -10.91 7.25
N LYS A 20 4.28 -10.77 8.34
CA LYS A 20 3.47 -11.86 8.92
C LYS A 20 2.44 -12.43 7.94
N HIS A 21 1.81 -11.58 7.12
CA HIS A 21 0.83 -12.05 6.14
C HIS A 21 1.51 -12.91 5.07
N ILE A 22 2.69 -12.52 4.58
CA ILE A 22 3.48 -13.36 3.68
C ILE A 22 3.80 -14.69 4.34
N ILE A 23 4.19 -14.75 5.62
CA ILE A 23 4.47 -16.02 6.31
C ILE A 23 3.23 -16.92 6.31
N ASN A 24 2.06 -16.37 6.63
CA ASN A 24 0.82 -17.12 6.80
C ASN A 24 0.10 -17.46 5.48
N TRP A 25 0.48 -16.86 4.37
CA TRP A 25 -0.25 -16.99 3.11
C TRP A 25 -0.02 -18.34 2.42
N GLN A 26 -1.01 -19.23 2.46
CA GLN A 26 -0.89 -20.62 1.98
C GLN A 26 -0.52 -20.78 0.49
N GLN A 27 -0.74 -19.76 -0.35
CA GLN A 27 -0.55 -19.86 -1.81
C GLN A 27 0.92 -19.79 -2.26
N HIS A 28 1.85 -19.34 -1.40
CA HIS A 28 3.27 -19.41 -1.73
C HIS A 28 3.91 -20.59 -1.01
N ALA A 29 3.74 -21.79 -1.55
CA ALA A 29 4.34 -23.01 -0.99
C ALA A 29 5.88 -22.95 -0.92
N ASN A 30 6.52 -22.08 -1.71
CA ASN A 30 7.98 -22.05 -1.89
C ASN A 30 8.66 -20.80 -1.30
N LYS A 31 8.05 -20.08 -0.34
CA LYS A 31 8.63 -18.82 0.22
C LYS A 31 10.02 -19.04 0.80
N GLU A 32 10.17 -20.13 1.55
CA GLU A 32 11.43 -20.47 2.18
C GLU A 32 12.51 -20.75 1.13
N GLU A 33 12.17 -21.53 0.11
CA GLU A 33 13.06 -21.82 -1.02
C GLU A 33 13.47 -20.53 -1.76
N LEU A 34 12.52 -19.64 -2.06
CA LEU A 34 12.79 -18.35 -2.71
C LEU A 34 13.68 -17.45 -1.85
N PHE A 35 13.44 -17.40 -0.55
CA PHE A 35 14.27 -16.65 0.40
C PHE A 35 15.69 -17.22 0.42
N LEU A 36 15.84 -18.53 0.54
CA LEU A 36 17.13 -19.21 0.59
C LEU A 36 17.91 -19.03 -0.72
N ALA A 37 17.24 -19.14 -1.88
CA ALA A 37 17.86 -18.87 -3.17
C ALA A 37 18.37 -17.42 -3.28
N ASN A 38 17.59 -16.45 -2.79
CA ASN A 38 18.01 -15.04 -2.77
C ASN A 38 19.16 -14.80 -1.78
N TYR A 39 19.11 -15.44 -0.60
CA TYR A 39 20.20 -15.40 0.37
C TYR A 39 21.51 -15.96 -0.23
N GLU A 40 21.49 -17.17 -0.80
CA GLU A 40 22.68 -17.79 -1.38
C GLU A 40 23.27 -16.96 -2.53
N LYS A 41 22.43 -16.34 -3.36
CA LYS A 41 22.86 -15.43 -4.44
C LYS A 41 23.59 -14.19 -3.92
N ASN A 42 23.28 -13.74 -2.70
CA ASN A 42 23.75 -12.46 -2.18
C ASN A 42 24.70 -12.56 -0.99
N ARG A 43 24.83 -13.72 -0.32
CA ARG A 43 25.57 -13.87 0.94
C ARG A 43 27.07 -13.54 0.89
N LYS A 44 27.68 -13.53 -0.30
CA LYS A 44 29.10 -13.19 -0.50
C LYS A 44 29.32 -11.76 -0.99
N LYS A 45 28.25 -11.00 -1.22
CA LYS A 45 28.35 -9.63 -1.69
C LYS A 45 28.70 -8.70 -0.53
N ASP A 46 29.33 -7.59 -0.88
CA ASP A 46 29.65 -6.53 0.07
C ASP A 46 28.39 -5.99 0.76
N HIS A 47 28.50 -5.69 2.05
CA HIS A 47 27.36 -5.30 2.86
C HIS A 47 26.84 -3.91 2.51
N ASP A 48 27.71 -2.97 2.16
CA ASP A 48 27.28 -1.62 1.78
C ASP A 48 26.64 -1.63 0.40
N PHE A 49 27.16 -2.43 -0.53
CA PHE A 49 26.49 -2.72 -1.80
C PHE A 49 25.06 -3.27 -1.59
N LEU A 50 24.87 -4.22 -0.67
CA LEU A 50 23.55 -4.80 -0.39
C LEU A 50 22.57 -3.78 0.21
N LYS A 51 23.03 -2.85 1.04
CA LYS A 51 22.19 -1.77 1.58
C LYS A 51 21.73 -0.82 0.48
N GLU A 52 22.64 -0.42 -0.40
CA GLU A 52 22.31 0.44 -1.54
C GLU A 52 21.30 -0.25 -2.46
N GLN A 53 21.53 -1.53 -2.77
CA GLN A 53 20.61 -2.32 -3.57
C GLN A 53 19.22 -2.43 -2.90
N PHE A 54 19.16 -2.62 -1.58
CA PHE A 54 17.90 -2.64 -0.84
C PHE A 54 17.15 -1.30 -0.96
N ILE A 55 17.84 -0.17 -0.74
CA ILE A 55 17.25 1.16 -0.83
C ILE A 55 16.75 1.44 -2.25
N TYR A 56 17.54 1.08 -3.27
CA TYR A 56 17.17 1.23 -4.68
C TYR A 56 15.90 0.46 -5.00
N LEU A 57 15.85 -0.82 -4.63
CA LEU A 57 14.67 -1.67 -4.85
C LEU A 57 13.44 -1.14 -4.09
N ALA A 58 13.61 -0.74 -2.81
CA ALA A 58 12.53 -0.21 -2.00
C ALA A 58 11.94 1.07 -2.60
N ARG A 59 12.79 1.99 -3.07
CA ARG A 59 12.37 3.25 -3.73
C ARG A 59 11.70 3.05 -5.08
N GLY A 60 11.90 1.91 -5.72
CA GLY A 60 11.24 1.56 -6.98
C GLY A 60 9.74 1.27 -6.83
N PHE A 61 9.24 1.01 -5.62
CA PHE A 61 7.82 0.79 -5.41
C PHE A 61 7.03 2.11 -5.37
N PRO A 62 5.87 2.21 -6.06
CA PRO A 62 5.02 3.41 -6.02
C PRO A 62 4.60 3.81 -4.61
N THR A 63 4.53 2.84 -3.71
CA THR A 63 4.15 2.93 -2.31
C THR A 63 5.29 3.32 -1.36
N TYR A 64 6.53 3.48 -1.85
CA TYR A 64 7.64 3.86 -1.00
C TYR A 64 7.36 5.20 -0.30
N GLY A 65 7.62 5.26 1.01
CA GLY A 65 7.32 6.44 1.84
C GLY A 65 5.83 6.71 2.05
N ALA A 66 4.93 5.77 1.72
CA ALA A 66 3.51 5.90 2.00
C ALA A 66 3.16 5.62 3.45
N THR A 67 2.27 6.45 3.98
CA THR A 67 1.56 6.15 5.24
C THR A 67 0.28 5.40 4.90
N PHE A 68 0.08 4.25 5.54
CA PHE A 68 -1.04 3.36 5.27
C PHE A 68 -2.09 3.39 6.38
N TYR A 69 -3.36 3.37 5.98
CA TYR A 69 -4.50 3.34 6.87
C TYR A 69 -5.45 2.22 6.46
N GLN A 70 -5.85 1.42 7.44
CA GLN A 70 -6.86 0.38 7.25
C GLN A 70 -8.22 1.02 6.97
N CYS A 71 -8.95 0.46 6.03
CA CYS A 71 -10.25 0.96 5.59
C CYS A 71 -11.09 -0.16 4.96
N PHE A 72 -12.35 0.17 4.69
CA PHE A 72 -13.23 -0.64 3.86
C PHE A 72 -13.62 0.13 2.60
N PHE A 73 -13.57 -0.55 1.47
CA PHE A 73 -13.90 -0.01 0.16
C PHE A 73 -15.28 -0.46 -0.27
N SER A 74 -16.11 0.47 -0.72
CA SER A 74 -17.38 0.17 -1.37
C SER A 74 -17.55 1.02 -2.62
N ARG A 75 -18.19 0.49 -3.66
CA ARG A 75 -18.51 1.26 -4.88
C ARG A 75 -19.97 1.69 -4.85
N GLY A 76 -20.20 2.95 -5.20
CA GLY A 76 -21.54 3.48 -5.40
C GLY A 76 -22.22 2.85 -6.62
N ASP A 77 -23.55 2.88 -6.60
CA ASP A 77 -24.38 2.74 -7.80
C ASP A 77 -24.56 4.13 -8.41
N ASP A 78 -24.29 4.27 -9.72
CA ASP A 78 -24.41 5.51 -10.50
C ASP A 78 -25.77 6.20 -10.34
N ARG A 79 -26.82 5.45 -9.93
CA ARG A 79 -28.18 5.96 -9.76
C ARG A 79 -28.53 6.48 -8.37
N THR A 80 -27.83 6.09 -7.31
CA THR A 80 -28.28 6.39 -5.93
C THR A 80 -27.26 7.05 -5.03
N LYS A 81 -25.99 7.20 -5.45
CA LYS A 81 -24.89 7.72 -4.60
C LYS A 81 -24.79 7.05 -3.22
N THR A 82 -25.39 5.87 -3.05
CA THR A 82 -25.33 5.07 -1.82
C THR A 82 -24.52 3.81 -2.08
N SER A 83 -23.78 3.37 -1.07
CA SER A 83 -23.03 2.12 -1.10
C SER A 83 -24.01 0.94 -1.17
N ARG A 84 -23.96 0.16 -2.26
CA ARG A 84 -24.76 -1.07 -2.42
C ARG A 84 -23.92 -2.34 -2.41
N SER A 85 -22.59 -2.22 -2.54
CA SER A 85 -21.67 -3.36 -2.51
C SER A 85 -21.23 -3.68 -1.09
N ARG A 86 -21.05 -4.98 -0.77
CA ARG A 86 -20.39 -5.39 0.48
C ARG A 86 -19.03 -4.68 0.61
N PRO A 87 -18.72 -4.03 1.75
CA PRO A 87 -17.45 -3.38 1.95
C PRO A 87 -16.29 -4.38 1.87
N ILE A 88 -15.25 -4.03 1.12
CA ILE A 88 -14.07 -4.86 0.91
C ILE A 88 -12.95 -4.31 1.80
N PRO A 89 -12.40 -5.10 2.72
CA PRO A 89 -11.29 -4.64 3.55
C PRO A 89 -10.04 -4.36 2.70
N GLY A 90 -9.30 -3.33 3.08
CA GLY A 90 -8.00 -3.01 2.46
C GLY A 90 -7.30 -1.83 3.12
N ASN A 91 -6.33 -1.27 2.41
CA ASN A 91 -5.53 -0.14 2.88
C ASN A 91 -5.53 1.00 1.87
N VAL A 92 -5.61 2.24 2.38
CA VAL A 92 -5.28 3.43 1.62
C VAL A 92 -3.88 3.89 2.01
N GLY A 93 -3.00 4.07 1.02
CA GLY A 93 -1.66 4.60 1.18
C GLY A 93 -1.58 6.02 0.64
N ILE A 94 -0.91 6.94 1.34
CA ILE A 94 -0.67 8.30 0.85
C ILE A 94 0.82 8.60 0.91
N ASN A 95 1.40 9.03 -0.22
CA ASN A 95 2.74 9.60 -0.30
C ASN A 95 2.81 10.73 -1.32
N VAL A 96 4.03 11.19 -1.62
CA VAL A 96 4.32 12.21 -2.62
C VAL A 96 3.88 11.83 -4.04
N ASN A 97 3.76 10.53 -4.34
CA ASN A 97 3.35 10.03 -5.65
C ASN A 97 1.82 10.03 -5.83
N GLY A 98 1.06 10.17 -4.74
CA GLY A 98 -0.40 10.20 -4.78
C GLY A 98 -1.04 9.33 -3.70
N VAL A 99 -2.23 8.85 -4.03
CA VAL A 99 -3.03 7.97 -3.17
C VAL A 99 -3.14 6.60 -3.81
N HIS A 100 -2.85 5.57 -3.02
CA HIS A 100 -2.71 4.19 -3.43
C HIS A 100 -3.78 3.35 -2.75
N LEU A 101 -4.58 2.61 -3.51
CA LEU A 101 -5.56 1.69 -2.98
C LEU A 101 -5.05 0.26 -3.09
N ILE A 102 -4.97 -0.40 -1.94
CA ILE A 102 -4.53 -1.79 -1.86
C ILE A 102 -5.72 -2.59 -1.35
N HIS A 103 -6.32 -3.35 -2.26
CA HIS A 103 -7.34 -4.32 -1.92
C HIS A 103 -6.70 -5.61 -1.46
N ASP A 104 -7.36 -6.27 -0.52
CA ASP A 104 -7.00 -7.59 -0.02
C ASP A 104 -5.69 -7.59 0.80
N TYR A 105 -5.83 -7.85 2.10
CA TYR A 105 -4.70 -8.10 3.00
C TYR A 105 -3.80 -9.25 2.53
N ASN A 106 -4.32 -10.15 1.69
CA ASN A 106 -3.61 -11.34 1.28
C ASN A 106 -2.85 -11.19 -0.04
N ASN A 107 -3.31 -10.35 -0.98
CA ASN A 107 -2.67 -10.26 -2.31
C ASN A 107 -1.81 -9.01 -2.52
N GLU A 108 -1.93 -7.97 -1.68
CA GLU A 108 -1.16 -6.70 -1.75
C GLU A 108 -0.99 -6.11 -3.16
N ARG A 109 -1.88 -6.45 -4.10
CA ARG A 109 -1.84 -5.89 -5.44
C ARG A 109 -2.36 -4.48 -5.33
N LEU A 110 -1.51 -3.52 -5.71
CA LEU A 110 -1.94 -2.16 -6.00
C LEU A 110 -3.09 -2.27 -6.99
N ARG A 111 -4.30 -1.96 -6.54
CA ARG A 111 -5.48 -2.06 -7.39
C ARG A 111 -5.55 -0.82 -8.27
N ASP A 112 -5.46 0.32 -7.62
CA ASP A 112 -5.56 1.63 -8.24
C ASP A 112 -4.56 2.58 -7.56
N SER A 113 -3.99 3.49 -8.34
CA SER A 113 -3.18 4.61 -7.86
C SER A 113 -3.66 5.86 -8.57
N PHE A 114 -3.84 6.94 -7.81
CA PHE A 114 -4.39 8.19 -8.31
C PHE A 114 -3.44 9.34 -8.01
N ALA A 115 -3.21 10.20 -9.00
CA ALA A 115 -2.50 11.44 -8.77
C ALA A 115 -3.40 12.42 -8.00
N PHE A 116 -2.81 13.32 -7.22
CA PHE A 116 -3.56 14.32 -6.47
C PHE A 116 -4.42 15.24 -7.36
N SER A 117 -4.09 15.38 -8.65
CA SER A 117 -4.88 16.10 -9.66
C SER A 117 -6.24 15.48 -9.92
N ASP A 118 -6.33 14.15 -9.82
CA ASP A 118 -7.49 13.38 -10.26
C ASP A 118 -8.56 13.30 -9.16
N PHE A 119 -8.22 13.78 -7.96
CA PHE A 119 -9.12 13.82 -6.82
C PHE A 119 -10.20 14.90 -7.02
N LYS A 120 -11.46 14.47 -7.12
CA LYS A 120 -12.58 15.24 -6.58
C LYS A 120 -13.09 14.48 -5.37
N SER A 121 -12.80 14.98 -4.17
CA SER A 121 -13.17 14.29 -2.94
C SER A 121 -14.06 15.16 -2.07
N GLN A 122 -15.07 14.52 -1.47
CA GLN A 122 -15.82 15.03 -0.33
C GLN A 122 -15.62 14.04 0.81
N ALA A 123 -15.42 14.54 2.03
CA ALA A 123 -15.32 13.71 3.21
C ALA A 123 -16.43 14.09 4.19
N THR A 124 -16.93 13.08 4.87
CA THR A 124 -17.56 13.20 6.18
C THR A 124 -16.62 12.61 7.22
N SER A 125 -16.93 12.74 8.51
CA SER A 125 -16.07 12.29 9.62
C SER A 125 -15.67 10.81 9.56
N GLU A 126 -16.45 9.97 8.87
CA GLU A 126 -16.24 8.51 8.81
C GLU A 126 -16.07 7.96 7.39
N MET A 127 -16.25 8.80 6.37
CA MET A 127 -16.26 8.37 4.98
C MET A 127 -15.54 9.36 4.09
N LEU A 128 -14.56 8.87 3.34
CA LEU A 128 -13.92 9.60 2.26
C LEU A 128 -14.52 9.11 0.93
N GLN A 129 -15.22 9.99 0.22
CA GLN A 129 -15.67 9.74 -1.13
C GLN A 129 -14.57 10.17 -2.12
N ILE A 130 -14.14 9.24 -2.96
CA ILE A 130 -13.16 9.45 -4.02
C ILE A 130 -13.89 9.34 -5.36
N VAL A 131 -13.97 10.46 -6.09
CA VAL A 131 -14.41 10.47 -7.49
C VAL A 131 -13.17 10.56 -8.37
N VAL A 132 -12.94 9.51 -9.16
CA VAL A 132 -11.82 9.42 -10.10
C VAL A 132 -12.35 9.73 -11.49
N ASN A 133 -11.85 10.80 -12.11
CA ASN A 133 -12.13 11.07 -13.51
C ASN A 133 -11.11 10.31 -14.36
N ASP A 134 -11.50 9.16 -14.87
CA ASP A 134 -10.70 8.41 -15.83
C ASP A 134 -11.19 8.75 -17.25
N SER A 135 -10.25 8.92 -18.18
CA SER A 135 -10.43 9.50 -19.53
C SER A 135 -11.70 9.07 -20.28
N GLY A 136 -12.82 9.77 -20.06
CA GLY A 136 -14.07 9.62 -20.82
C GLY A 136 -15.11 8.63 -20.26
N THR A 137 -14.85 7.96 -19.13
CA THR A 137 -15.88 7.15 -18.43
C THR A 137 -15.99 7.55 -16.97
N THR A 138 -17.15 8.07 -16.58
CA THR A 138 -17.44 8.34 -15.17
C THR A 138 -17.57 7.02 -14.45
N LYS A 139 -16.51 6.58 -13.76
CA LYS A 139 -16.61 5.44 -12.84
C LYS A 139 -17.52 5.84 -11.67
N PRO A 140 -18.30 4.90 -11.10
CA PRO A 140 -19.02 5.17 -9.88
C PRO A 140 -18.05 5.63 -8.79
N PRO A 141 -18.50 6.51 -7.88
CA PRO A 141 -17.67 6.96 -6.77
C PRO A 141 -17.21 5.78 -5.93
N LEU A 142 -15.95 5.82 -5.52
CA LEU A 142 -15.43 4.91 -4.51
C LEU A 142 -15.61 5.53 -3.14
N PHE A 143 -16.18 4.78 -2.23
CA PHE A 143 -16.28 5.15 -0.82
C PHE A 143 -15.22 4.40 -0.03
N VAL A 144 -14.51 5.16 0.80
CA VAL A 144 -13.49 4.67 1.71
C VAL A 144 -14.00 4.93 3.13
N GLU A 145 -14.49 3.87 3.77
CA GLU A 145 -14.96 3.88 5.15
C GLU A 145 -13.77 3.71 6.08
N THR A 146 -13.52 4.71 6.92
CA THR A 146 -12.38 4.71 7.84
C THR A 146 -12.54 5.76 8.93
N LYS A 147 -12.07 5.45 10.14
CA LYS A 147 -12.00 6.39 11.27
C LYS A 147 -11.01 7.54 11.06
N PHE A 148 -10.26 7.51 9.97
CA PHE A 148 -9.23 8.51 9.62
C PHE A 148 -9.64 9.41 8.45
N ALA A 149 -10.93 9.46 8.09
CA ALA A 149 -11.39 10.17 6.89
C ALA A 149 -10.97 11.65 6.88
N ASP A 150 -11.14 12.35 8.01
CA ASP A 150 -10.73 13.75 8.15
C ASP A 150 -9.21 13.94 7.99
N LEU A 151 -8.43 13.04 8.58
CA LEU A 151 -6.96 13.08 8.51
C LEU A 151 -6.47 12.83 7.07
N LEU A 152 -7.07 11.84 6.39
CA LEU A 152 -6.77 11.53 4.99
C LEU A 152 -7.12 12.72 4.08
N MET A 153 -8.29 13.32 4.27
CA MET A 153 -8.70 14.52 3.54
C MET A 153 -7.73 15.68 3.79
N HIS A 154 -7.34 15.90 5.04
CA HIS A 154 -6.35 16.92 5.39
C HIS A 154 -5.03 16.70 4.63
N PHE A 155 -4.48 15.48 4.64
CA PHE A 155 -3.25 15.19 3.89
C PHE A 155 -3.40 15.42 2.39
N ILE A 156 -4.50 14.94 1.79
CA ILE A 156 -4.78 15.15 0.37
C ILE A 156 -4.82 16.64 0.03
N GLN A 157 -5.49 17.46 0.86
CA GLN A 157 -5.56 18.91 0.67
C GLN A 157 -4.19 19.58 0.79
N GLN A 158 -3.37 19.19 1.77
CA GLN A 158 -2.02 19.74 1.92
C GLN A 158 -1.13 19.42 0.71
N PHE A 159 -1.18 18.18 0.21
CA PHE A 159 -0.44 17.80 -0.99
C PHE A 159 -0.92 18.57 -2.23
N ARG A 160 -2.24 18.68 -2.42
CA ARG A 160 -2.81 19.46 -3.52
C ARG A 160 -2.40 20.94 -3.47
N LYS A 161 -2.42 21.55 -2.28
CA LYS A 161 -1.96 22.93 -2.07
C LYS A 161 -0.49 23.08 -2.43
N LYS A 162 0.36 22.18 -1.96
CA LYS A 162 1.80 22.18 -2.26
C LYS A 162 2.10 22.00 -3.76
N LEU A 163 1.23 21.29 -4.48
CA LEU A 163 1.33 21.07 -5.92
C LEU A 163 0.64 22.17 -6.76
N GLY A 164 0.06 23.20 -6.15
CA GLY A 164 -0.65 24.28 -6.88
C GLY A 164 -1.97 23.83 -7.52
N LEU A 165 -2.57 22.74 -7.03
CA LEU A 165 -3.82 22.15 -7.57
C LEU A 165 -5.09 22.71 -6.92
N THR A 166 -4.95 23.67 -6.02
CA THR A 166 -6.05 24.41 -5.39
C THR A 166 -5.80 25.90 -5.59
N LYS A 167 -6.78 26.62 -6.15
CA LYS A 167 -6.82 28.09 -6.14
C LYS A 167 -7.24 28.58 -4.76
#